data_AF-A0A7C4ZAP5-F1
#
_entry.id   AF-A0A7C4ZAP5-F1
#
_cell.length_a   1.000
_cell.length_b   1.000
_cell.length_c   1.000
_cell.angle_alpha   90.00
_cell.angle_beta   90.00
_cell.angle_gamma   90.00
#
_symmetry.space_group_name_H-M   'P 1'
#
loop_
_entity.id
_entity.type
_entity.pdbx_description
1 polymer ?
#
loop_
_entity_poly.entity_id
_entity_poly.type
_entity_poly.pdbx_seq_one_letter_code
_entity_poly.pdbx_strand_id
1 'polypeptide(L)' 'MRDDKERLEIVNVRLPDELLRILDELVKKGLFANRSEAIREFARAHIASQRTVQATRENGGNAIHG' A
#
# COMPACT_ATOMS: atom_id res chain seq x y z
N MET A 1 10.56 23.34 11.76
CA MET A 1 9.42 22.39 11.64
C MET A 1 9.72 21.52 10.43
N ARG A 2 9.54 20.19 10.53
CA ARG A 2 10.08 19.20 9.58
C ARG A 2 9.44 19.33 8.20
N ASP A 3 10.21 19.77 7.21
CA ASP A 3 9.95 19.49 5.79
C ASP A 3 10.45 18.08 5.47
N ASP A 4 9.82 17.06 6.06
CA ASP A 4 9.98 15.68 5.58
C ASP A 4 9.11 15.52 4.32
N LYS A 5 9.47 16.26 3.26
CA LYS A 5 8.93 16.04 1.91
C LYS A 5 9.17 14.56 1.59
N GLU A 6 8.11 13.79 1.34
CA GLU A 6 8.21 12.36 1.05
C GLU A 6 9.31 12.12 0.02
N ARG A 7 10.46 11.63 0.49
CA ARG A 7 11.60 11.36 -0.39
C ARG A 7 11.26 10.11 -1.18
N LEU A 8 10.97 10.29 -2.46
CA LEU A 8 10.78 9.18 -3.37
C LEU A 8 12.13 8.55 -3.67
N GLU A 9 12.25 7.26 -3.38
CA GLU A 9 13.40 6.44 -3.74
C GLU A 9 13.03 5.53 -4.92
N ILE A 10 13.97 5.33 -5.85
CA ILE A 10 13.75 4.47 -7.02
C ILE A 10 14.03 3.02 -6.61
N VAL A 11 13.03 2.17 -6.77
CA VAL A 11 13.14 0.73 -6.50
C VAL A 11 12.92 -0.03 -7.81
N ASN A 12 13.86 -0.91 -8.15
CA ASN A 12 13.71 -1.82 -9.28
C ASN A 12 13.02 -3.11 -8.80
N VAL A 13 11.95 -3.53 -9.48
CA VAL A 13 11.19 -4.73 -9.14
C VAL A 13 11.01 -5.60 -10.38
N ARG A 14 10.94 -6.92 -10.17
CA ARG A 14 10.56 -7.88 -11.21
C ARG A 14 9.10 -8.26 -11.02
N LEU A 15 8.29 -8.10 -12.06
CA LEU A 15 6.87 -8.43 -12.06
C LEU A 15 6.57 -9.38 -13.22
N PRO A 16 5.64 -10.34 -13.05
CA PRO A 16 5.08 -11.11 -14.15
C PRO A 16 4.49 -10.19 -15.23
N ASP A 17 4.62 -10.60 -16.50
CA ASP A 17 4.11 -9.84 -17.66
C ASP A 17 2.63 -9.50 -17.56
N GLU A 18 1.84 -10.40 -16.99
CA GLU A 18 0.41 -10.19 -16.77
C GLU A 18 0.14 -8.99 -15.86
N LEU A 19 0.89 -8.85 -14.77
CA LEU A 19 0.76 -7.70 -13.86
C LEU A 19 1.19 -6.40 -14.54
N LEU A 20 2.24 -6.43 -15.37
CA LEU A 20 2.65 -5.26 -16.15
C LEU A 20 1.54 -4.80 -17.10
N ARG A 21 0.88 -5.74 -17.79
CA ARG A 21 -0.25 -5.44 -18.68
C ARG A 21 -1.42 -4.83 -17.91
N ILE A 22 -1.76 -5.37 -16.74
CA ILE A 22 -2.83 -4.83 -15.90
C ILE A 22 -2.51 -3.39 -15.49
N LEU A 23 -1.28 -3.12 -15.02
CA LEU A 23 -0.86 -1.76 -14.67
C LEU A 23 -0.94 -0.79 -15.85
N ASP A 24 -0.55 -1.23 -17.04
CA ASP A 24 -0.66 -0.43 -18.27
C ASP A 24 -2.11 -0.09 -18.62
N GLU A 25 -3.01 -1.06 -18.53
CA GLU A 25 -4.43 -0.82 -18.82
C GLU A 25 -5.05 0.17 -17.83
N LEU A 26 -4.65 0.14 -16.56
CA LEU A 26 -5.11 1.12 -15.56
C LEU A 26 -4.66 2.54 -15.90
N VAL A 27 -3.42 2.70 -16.37
CA VAL A 27 -2.89 4.00 -16.82
C VAL A 27 -3.57 4.45 -18.10
N LYS A 28 -3.72 3.57 -19.10
CA LYS A 28 -4.40 3.88 -20.37
C LYS A 28 -5.85 4.32 -20.18
N LYS A 29 -6.55 3.73 -19.19
CA LYS A 29 -7.92 4.11 -18.82
C LYS A 29 -8.00 5.44 -18.06
N GLY A 30 -6.86 6.06 -17.75
CA GLY A 30 -6.79 7.33 -17.01
C GLY A 30 -7.10 7.19 -15.52
N LEU A 31 -7.08 5.98 -14.96
CA LEU A 31 -7.33 5.75 -13.53
C LEU A 31 -6.15 6.16 -12.67
N PHE A 32 -4.93 6.08 -13.23
CA PHE A 32 -3.70 6.56 -12.60
C PHE A 32 -2.85 7.27 -13.65
N ALA A 33 -2.07 8.28 -13.24
CA ALA A 33 -1.22 9.03 -14.15
C ALA A 33 0.00 8.22 -14.62
N ASN A 34 0.47 7.24 -13.83
CA ASN A 34 1.57 6.34 -14.19
C ASN A 34 1.56 5.04 -13.35
N ARG A 35 2.39 4.06 -13.77
CA ARG A 35 2.52 2.77 -13.06
C ARG A 35 2.97 2.94 -11.61
N SER A 36 3.88 3.87 -11.32
CA SER A 36 4.40 4.08 -9.96
C SER A 36 3.32 4.61 -9.01
N GLU A 37 2.40 5.43 -9.50
CA GLU A 37 1.24 5.88 -8.74
C GLU A 37 0.29 4.72 -8.42
N ALA A 38 -0.07 3.91 -9.42
CA ALA A 38 -0.91 2.73 -9.23
C ALA A 38 -0.30 1.77 -8.19
N ILE A 39 1.01 1.49 -8.30
CA ILE A 39 1.74 0.63 -7.36
C ILE A 39 1.72 1.22 -5.94
N ARG A 40 1.94 2.52 -5.78
CA ARG A 40 1.90 3.18 -4.46
C ARG A 40 0.51 3.08 -3.83
N GLU A 41 -0.54 3.35 -4.60
CA GLU A 41 -1.91 3.24 -4.08
C GLU A 41 -2.26 1.82 -3.66
N PHE A 42 -1.88 0.81 -4.45
CA PHE A 42 -2.07 -0.59 -4.07
C PHE A 42 -1.29 -0.98 -2.81
N ALA A 43 -0.04 -0.54 -2.70
CA ALA A 43 0.77 -0.78 -1.50
C ALA A 43 0.16 -0.09 -0.26
N ARG A 44 -0.26 1.17 -0.38
CA ARG A 44 -0.92 1.92 0.70
C ARG A 44 -2.22 1.23 1.15
N ALA A 45 -3.09 0.89 0.20
CA ALA A 45 -4.36 0.24 0.48
C ALA A 45 -4.17 -1.11 1.19
N HIS A 46 -3.21 -1.92 0.72
CA HIS A 46 -2.91 -3.21 1.30
C HIS A 46 -2.39 -3.08 2.74
N ILE A 47 -1.42 -2.18 2.99
CA ILE A 47 -0.89 -1.95 4.35
C ILE A 47 -1.98 -1.43 5.29
N ALA A 48 -2.83 -0.51 4.82
CA ALA A 48 -3.95 0.02 5.60
C ALA A 48 -4.92 -1.09 6.03
N SER A 49 -5.27 -2.01 5.11
CA SER A 49 -6.16 -3.14 5.41
C SER A 49 -5.59 -4.10 6.47
N GLN A 50 -4.27 -4.26 6.53
CA GLN A 50 -3.64 -5.13 7.54
C GLN A 50 -3.63 -4.51 8.94
N ARG A 51 -3.49 -3.18 9.05
CA ARG A 51 -3.47 -2.48 10.35
C ARG A 51 -4.83 -2.53 11.04
N THR A 52 -5.93 -2.44 10.29
CA THR A 52 -7.29 -2.55 10.83
C THR A 52 -7.55 -3.91 11.48
N VAL A 53 -6.90 -4.98 10.99
CA VAL A 53 -7.06 -6.35 11.54
C VAL A 53 -6.22 -6.57 12.80
N GLN A 54 -5.12 -5.86 12.98
CA GLN A 54 -4.23 -6.01 14.16
C GLN A 54 -4.77 -5.28 15.40
N ALA A 55 -5.38 -4.09 15.23
CA ALA A 55 -5.94 -3.32 16.35
C ALA A 55 -7.08 -4.03 17.10
N THR A 56 -7.80 -4.96 16.45
CA THR A 56 -8.86 -5.75 17.08
C THR A 56 -8.31 -6.89 17.96
N ARG A 57 -7.06 -7.32 17.77
CA ARG A 57 -6.49 -8.45 18.54
C ARG A 57 -5.86 -8.05 19.86
N GLU A 58 -5.46 -6.79 20.04
CA GLU A 58 -4.68 -6.36 21.22
C GLU A 58 -5.55 -5.89 22.41
N ASN A 59 -6.85 -5.61 22.22
CA ASN A 59 -7.71 -5.06 23.27
C ASN A 59 -8.54 -6.11 24.07
N GLY A 60 -8.32 -7.42 23.84
CA GLY A 60 -9.15 -8.49 24.43
C GLY A 60 -8.56 -9.24 25.63
N GLY A 61 -7.42 -8.82 26.19
CA GLY A 61 -6.63 -9.68 27.08
C GLY A 61 -6.00 -9.02 28.30
N ASN A 62 -6.72 -8.15 29.02
CA ASN A 62 -6.34 -7.84 30.41
C ASN A 62 -7.53 -7.40 31.27
N ALA A 63 -8.43 -8.34 31.56
CA ALA A 63 -9.35 -8.24 32.67
C ALA A 63 -9.67 -9.65 33.13
N ILE A 64 -8.98 -10.12 34.17
CA ILE A 64 -9.41 -11.02 35.25
C ILE A 64 -8.21 -11.81 35.79
N HIS A 65 -7.53 -11.27 36.80
CA HIS A 65 -7.04 -12.06 37.92
C HIS A 65 -7.47 -11.28 39.16
N GLY A 66 -8.55 -11.77 39.79
CA GLY A 66 -8.95 -11.42 41.14
C GLY A 66 -8.23 -12.30 42.16
#